data_AF-A0A382A3N9-F1
#
_entry.id   AF-A0A382A3N9-F1
#
_cell.length_a   1.000
_cell.length_b   1.000
_cell.length_c   1.000
_cell.angle_alpha   90.00
_cell.angle_beta   90.00
_cell.angle_gamma   90.00
#
_symmetry.space_group_name_H-M   'P 1'
#
loop_
_entity.id
_entity.type
_entity.pdbx_description
1 polymer ?
#
loop_
_entity_poly.entity_id
_entity_poly.type
_entity_poly.pdbx_seq_one_letter_code
_entity_poly.pdbx_strand_id
1 'polypeptide(L)'
;MENSKIILNKLTAIESLLEATNQTKPLTLPEAAKFLNLSQSHLYKLTSERKIPHFKPSGKKIYFDKSELIQWLKRKPARTREETEEKAASYNVSGKGAA
;
A
#
# COMPACT_ATOMS: atom_id res chain seq x y z
N MET A 1 39.46 -18.93 -10.47
CA MET A 1 39.20 -18.27 -9.18
C MET A 1 38.99 -16.76 -9.33
N GLU A 2 39.75 -16.07 -10.18
CA GLU A 2 39.60 -14.62 -10.45
C GLU A 2 38.18 -14.23 -10.91
N ASN A 3 37.59 -14.99 -11.82
CA ASN A 3 36.24 -14.72 -12.35
C ASN A 3 35.16 -14.80 -11.27
N SER A 4 35.26 -15.72 -10.31
CA SER A 4 34.32 -15.79 -9.17
C SER A 4 34.43 -14.57 -8.26
N LYS A 5 35.64 -14.06 -8.02
CA LYS A 5 35.84 -12.80 -7.27
C LYS A 5 35.21 -11.61 -7.98
N ILE A 6 35.39 -11.52 -9.30
CA ILE A 6 34.79 -10.44 -10.12
C ILE A 6 33.26 -10.51 -10.07
N ILE A 7 32.68 -11.70 -10.17
CA ILE A 7 31.23 -11.90 -10.09
C ILE A 7 30.71 -11.49 -8.70
N LEU A 8 31.36 -11.95 -7.63
CA LEU A 8 30.95 -11.63 -6.26
C LEU A 8 30.99 -10.13 -6.00
N ASN A 9 32.06 -9.44 -6.41
CA ASN A 9 32.18 -7.99 -6.26
C ASN A 9 31.07 -7.24 -7.02
N LYS A 10 30.70 -7.70 -8.22
CA LYS A 10 29.60 -7.11 -8.98
C LYS A 10 28.25 -7.35 -8.31
N LEU A 11 28.02 -8.53 -7.74
CA LEU A 11 26.80 -8.84 -6.99
C LEU A 11 26.66 -7.94 -5.76
N THR A 12 27.73 -7.79 -4.96
CA THR A 12 27.72 -6.91 -3.79
C THR A 12 27.46 -5.45 -4.16
N ALA A 13 28.02 -4.97 -5.28
CA ALA A 13 27.74 -3.62 -5.78
C ALA A 13 26.26 -3.44 -6.18
N ILE A 14 25.64 -4.46 -6.80
CA ILE A 14 24.21 -4.44 -7.15
C ILE A 14 23.35 -4.46 -5.89
N GLU A 15 23.65 -5.30 -4.89
CA GLU A 15 22.94 -5.33 -3.61
C GLU A 15 22.98 -3.98 -2.90
N SER A 16 24.15 -3.35 -2.81
CA SER A 16 24.29 -2.05 -2.15
C SER A 16 23.51 -0.94 -2.87
N LEU A 17 23.49 -0.96 -4.20
CA LEU A 17 22.65 -0.05 -5.00
C LEU A 17 21.16 -0.31 -4.78
N LEU A 18 20.74 -1.58 -4.70
CA LEU A 18 19.35 -1.96 -4.42
C LEU A 18 18.92 -1.49 -3.03
N GLU A 19 19.75 -1.70 -2.00
CA GLU A 19 19.48 -1.22 -0.63
C GLU A 19 19.36 0.30 -0.57
N ALA A 20 20.25 1.03 -1.23
CA ALA A 20 20.19 2.49 -1.30
C ALA A 20 18.91 2.98 -2.00
N THR A 21 18.44 2.28 -3.04
CA THR A 21 17.18 2.60 -3.72
C THR A 21 15.94 2.14 -2.96
N ASN A 22 16.07 1.15 -2.08
CA ASN A 22 15.01 0.65 -1.20
C ASN A 22 14.79 1.52 0.03
N GLN A 23 15.61 2.55 0.26
CA GLN A 23 15.24 3.61 1.20
C GLN A 23 13.89 4.17 0.76
N THR A 24 12.87 3.92 1.57
CA THR A 24 11.45 4.10 1.27
C THR A 24 11.14 5.57 1.06
N LYS A 25 11.49 6.08 -0.11
CA LYS A 25 11.21 7.44 -0.49
C LYS A 25 9.68 7.60 -0.55
N PRO A 26 9.13 8.62 0.11
CA PRO A 26 7.71 8.91 -0.01
C PRO A 26 7.33 9.13 -1.47
N LEU A 27 6.28 8.46 -1.92
CA LEU A 27 5.75 8.61 -3.28
C LEU A 27 5.11 9.99 -3.41
N THR A 28 5.34 10.64 -4.54
CA THR A 28 4.62 11.84 -4.96
C THR A 28 3.23 11.49 -5.51
N LEU A 29 2.37 12.49 -5.71
CA LEU A 29 1.03 12.27 -6.26
C LEU A 29 1.00 11.52 -7.60
N PRO A 30 1.86 11.82 -8.59
CA PRO A 30 1.93 11.03 -9.83
C PRO A 30 2.39 9.59 -9.60
N GLU A 31 3.37 9.37 -8.72
CA GLU A 31 3.90 8.04 -8.42
C GLU A 31 2.88 7.19 -7.67
N ALA A 32 2.18 7.77 -6.69
CA ALA A 32 1.10 7.11 -5.96
C ALA A 32 -0.12 6.81 -6.85
N ALA A 33 -0.46 7.72 -7.78
CA ALA A 33 -1.52 7.49 -8.76
C ALA A 33 -1.20 6.28 -9.65
N LYS A 34 0.06 6.19 -10.12
CA LYS A 34 0.54 5.03 -10.88
C LYS A 34 0.55 3.76 -10.04
N PHE A 35 1.00 3.84 -8.79
CA PHE A 35 1.05 2.70 -7.88
C PHE A 35 -0.33 2.11 -7.57
N LEU A 36 -1.33 2.96 -7.36
CA LEU A 36 -2.72 2.55 -7.06
C LEU A 36 -3.56 2.30 -8.32
N ASN A 37 -2.98 2.54 -9.50
CA ASN A 37 -3.67 2.51 -10.78
C ASN A 37 -4.93 3.42 -10.81
N LEU A 38 -4.81 4.63 -10.27
CA LEU A 38 -5.86 5.65 -10.23
C LEU A 38 -5.46 6.85 -11.08
N SER A 39 -6.46 7.59 -11.58
CA SER A 39 -6.18 8.91 -12.17
C SER A 39 -5.71 9.89 -11.09
N GLN A 40 -4.83 10.83 -11.46
CA GLN A 40 -4.34 11.85 -10.52
C GLN A 40 -5.48 12.66 -9.91
N SER A 41 -6.50 13.01 -10.70
CA SER A 41 -7.69 13.73 -10.22
C SER A 41 -8.48 12.92 -9.19
N HIS A 42 -8.65 11.61 -9.42
CA HIS A 42 -9.32 10.74 -8.46
C HIS A 42 -8.51 10.62 -7.16
N LEU A 43 -7.19 10.43 -7.26
CA LEU A 43 -6.32 10.41 -6.10
C LEU A 43 -6.35 11.74 -5.33
N TYR A 44 -6.37 12.87 -6.04
CA TYR A 44 -6.48 14.20 -5.45
C TYR A 44 -7.82 14.41 -4.73
N LYS A 45 -8.91 13.89 -5.28
CA LYS A 45 -10.20 13.88 -4.59
C LYS A 45 -10.13 13.08 -3.29
N LEU A 46 -9.54 11.87 -3.32
CA LEU A 46 -9.36 11.04 -2.13
C LEU A 46 -8.51 11.72 -1.04
N THR A 47 -7.47 12.47 -1.42
CA THR A 47 -6.66 13.22 -0.45
C THR A 47 -7.45 14.40 0.15
N SER A 48 -8.19 15.15 -0.67
CA SER A 48 -9.04 16.26 -0.19
C SER A 48 -10.14 15.79 0.77
N GLU A 49 -10.73 14.62 0.51
CA GLU A 49 -11.75 14.00 1.35
C GLU A 49 -11.16 13.25 2.56
N ARG A 50 -9.82 13.26 2.73
CA ARG A 50 -9.09 12.51 3.77
C ARG A 50 -9.42 11.02 3.79
N LYS A 51 -9.77 10.43 2.65
CA LYS A 51 -10.11 9.01 2.50
C LYS A 51 -8.90 8.11 2.30
N ILE A 52 -7.73 8.69 2.02
CA ILE A 52 -6.46 7.98 1.81
C ILE A 52 -5.36 8.55 2.72
N PRO A 53 -4.50 7.72 3.32
CA PRO A 53 -3.35 8.20 4.11
C PRO A 53 -2.40 8.99 3.23
N HIS A 54 -2.00 10.17 3.70
CA HIS A 54 -1.11 11.07 2.98
C HIS A 54 -0.41 12.06 3.93
N PHE A 55 0.71 12.60 3.49
CA PHE A 55 1.50 13.61 4.19
C PHE A 55 1.56 14.93 3.42
N LYS A 56 1.50 16.05 4.12
CA LYS A 56 1.54 17.40 3.52
C LYS A 56 2.43 18.38 4.32
N PRO A 57 3.73 18.08 4.49
CA PRO A 57 4.61 18.83 5.40
C PRO A 57 4.73 20.32 5.09
N SER A 58 4.68 20.71 3.81
CA SER A 58 4.79 22.12 3.38
C SER A 58 3.51 22.68 2.75
N GLY A 59 2.37 21.99 2.89
CA GLY A 59 1.08 22.47 2.37
C GLY A 59 0.91 22.51 0.85
N LYS A 60 1.98 22.48 0.05
CA LYS A 60 1.95 22.56 -1.43
C LYS A 60 2.03 21.21 -2.14
N LYS A 61 2.82 20.28 -1.59
CA LYS A 61 3.02 18.93 -2.16
C LYS A 61 2.41 17.88 -1.25
N ILE A 62 1.91 16.81 -1.86
CA ILE A 62 1.35 15.65 -1.18
C ILE A 62 2.30 14.48 -1.40
N TYR A 63 2.60 13.78 -0.32
CA TYR A 63 3.44 12.60 -0.29
C TYR A 63 2.69 11.41 0.30
N PHE A 64 3.10 10.20 -0.05
CA PHE A 64 2.47 8.96 0.39
C PHE A 64 3.54 7.96 0.81
N ASP A 65 3.30 7.28 1.93
CA ASP A 65 4.11 6.12 2.29
C ASP A 65 3.55 4.88 1.59
N LYS A 66 4.43 4.12 0.94
CA LYS A 66 4.03 2.93 0.17
C LYS A 66 3.43 1.86 1.08
N SER A 67 3.96 1.69 2.29
CA SER A 67 3.49 0.70 3.26
C SER A 67 2.10 1.08 3.78
N GLU A 68 1.87 2.36 4.08
CA GLU A 68 0.54 2.84 4.47
C GLU A 68 -0.50 2.68 3.35
N LEU A 69 -0.13 2.92 2.10
CA LEU A 69 -1.02 2.68 0.96
C LEU A 69 -1.41 1.19 0.84
N ILE A 70 -0.46 0.27 1.03
CA ILE A 70 -0.72 -1.17 1.05
C ILE A 70 -1.65 -1.55 2.21
N GLN A 71 -1.39 -1.02 3.40
CA GLN A 71 -2.27 -1.25 4.55
C GLN A 71 -3.67 -0.70 4.31
N TRP A 72 -3.79 0.47 3.69
CA TRP A 72 -5.07 1.07 3.34
C TRP A 72 -5.86 0.20 2.34
N LEU A 73 -5.21 -0.36 1.32
CA LEU A 73 -5.83 -1.32 0.40
C LEU A 73 -6.34 -2.57 1.14
N LYS A 74 -5.58 -3.05 2.12
CA LYS A 74 -5.93 -4.21 2.95
C LYS A 74 -7.05 -3.93 3.98
N ARG A 75 -7.42 -2.67 4.25
CA ARG A 75 -8.45 -2.34 5.27
C ARG A 75 -9.87 -2.74 4.87
N LYS A 76 -10.18 -2.70 3.57
CA LYS A 76 -11.49 -3.11 3.06
C LYS A 76 -11.29 -4.18 1.98
N PRO A 77 -10.89 -5.40 2.37
CA PRO A 77 -10.90 -6.49 1.43
C PRO A 77 -12.33 -6.64 0.92
N ALA A 78 -12.50 -6.72 -0.40
CA ALA A 78 -13.74 -7.21 -0.97
C ALA A 78 -13.83 -8.67 -0.51
N ARG A 79 -14.61 -8.90 0.56
CA ARG A 79 -14.87 -10.26 1.02
C ARG A 79 -15.50 -11.04 -0.11
N THR A 80 -15.11 -12.28 -0.26
CA THR A 80 -15.78 -13.13 -1.23
C THR A 80 -17.23 -13.38 -0.76
N ARG A 81 -18.09 -13.85 -1.67
CA ARG A 81 -19.50 -14.10 -1.32
C ARG A 81 -19.61 -15.09 -0.16
N GLU A 82 -18.73 -16.08 -0.15
CA GLU A 82 -18.64 -17.15 0.85
C GLU A 82 -18.34 -16.59 2.26
N GLU A 83 -17.38 -15.67 2.39
CA GLU A 83 -17.06 -15.02 3.68
C GLU A 83 -18.20 -14.10 4.18
N THR A 84 -19.01 -13.58 3.25
CA THR A 84 -20.16 -12.72 3.57
C THR A 84 -21.33 -13.57 4.05
N GLU A 85 -21.56 -14.72 3.42
CA GLU A 85 -22.57 -15.71 3.81
C GLU A 85 -22.24 -16.35 5.17
N GLU A 86 -20.97 -16.66 5.45
CA GLU A 86 -20.53 -17.20 6.74
C GLU A 86 -20.69 -16.19 7.90
N LYS A 87 -20.45 -14.90 7.64
CA LYS A 87 -20.73 -13.84 8.62
C LYS A 87 -22.23 -13.61 8.82
N ALA A 88 -23.05 -13.71 7.77
CA ALA A 88 -24.50 -13.64 7.93
C ALA A 88 -25.04 -14.83 8.74
N ALA A 89 -24.52 -16.03 8.50
CA ALA A 89 -24.88 -17.24 9.24
C ALA A 89 -24.50 -17.16 10.72
N SER A 90 -23.30 -16.66 11.05
CA SER A 90 -22.87 -16.49 12.45
C SER A 90 -23.69 -15.44 13.22
N TYR A 91 -24.10 -14.34 12.57
CA TYR A 91 -24.99 -13.35 13.19
C TYR A 91 -26.37 -13.92 13.54
N ASN A 92 -26.92 -14.81 12.71
CA ASN A 92 -28.24 -15.40 12.91
C ASN A 92 -28.28 -16.43 14.06
N VAL A 93 -27.13 -17.00 14.45
CA VAL A 93 -27.03 -17.95 15.57
C VAL A 93 -26.89 -17.25 16.92
N SER A 94 -26.37 -16.01 16.96
CA SER A 94 -26.19 -15.22 18.20
C SER A 94 -27.37 -14.29 18.56
N GLY A 95 -28.42 -14.26 17.73
CA GLY A 95 -29.66 -13.53 18.00
C GLY A 95 -30.53 -14.25 19.03
N LYS A 96 -30.24 -13.99 20.31
CA LYS A 96 -31.18 -14.24 21.42
C LYS A 96 -32.58 -13.77 21.03
N GLY A 97 -33.53 -14.71 21.03
CA GLY A 97 -34.89 -14.42 21.47
C GLY A 97 -34.79 -13.94 22.92
N ALA A 98 -34.76 -12.62 23.10
CA ALA A 98 -35.14 -12.00 24.35
C ALA A 98 -36.58 -11.52 24.15
N ALA A 99 -37.44 -11.99 25.03
CA ALA A 99 -38.87 -11.70 25.13
C ALA A 99 -39.20 -10.20 25.13
#